data_AF-A0A850PK90-F1
#
_entry.id   AF-A0A850PK90-F1
#
_cell.length_a   1.000
_cell.length_b   1.000
_cell.length_c   1.000
_cell.angle_alpha   90.00
_cell.angle_beta   90.00
_cell.angle_gamma   90.00
#
_symmetry.space_group_name_H-M   'P 1'
#
loop_
_entity.id
_entity.type
_entity.pdbx_description
1 polymer ?
#
loop_
_entity_poly.entity_id
_entity_poly.type
_entity_poly.pdbx_seq_one_letter_code
_entity_poly.pdbx_strand_id
1 'polypeptide(L)'
;MAELNPPEPFWRQERWWAKTGDDGLISRNQLIGRWRANIDLGDLDKKQFEEELAVWSSLLGKCNWVKDDYGPAAAEYASAGVNSARAGDDIWTAVSEIWNDYGDGLARYTLGLVAMAHARRPVVSGLKVDVIREPGRKAIRDKAVRARIVAQSRIESAESARAFLQDPSAHLPGDVTAVMHVYVHRLFDFAQERRDDEIAHAVSTAIDDLIEEFGEPDPEAGRDLSEEARRKAGSLLKEELDKKPTLYLKHRDDGVIGLASAKAIEFLARKIDAGKEKVEHAGIIHLTIRQVVADENRRLARERRRLASLEQITEHEERPEPVDVVKRGQAAHSEHEVEVRIIVEKLREDVARQSYSRLNLDGTVTPVTDFWEKDLALAILDGRTTLSFDEGAARLIDLFGDDWAQGRSPQHAVCFDARTSAAYVESMIRSAYTRVAVIEDVPRVFVTQHPDGTKRKARRLAARKQLLQKAKRSALSAAPKNEEDER
;
A
#
# COMPACT_ATOMS: atom_id res chain seq x y z
N MET A 1 45.37 -25.71 -9.81
CA MET A 1 44.08 -25.55 -9.12
C MET A 1 43.33 -24.48 -9.88
N ALA A 2 42.24 -24.83 -10.57
CA ALA A 2 41.42 -23.84 -11.26
C ALA A 2 40.73 -23.01 -10.18
N GLU A 3 41.02 -21.70 -10.14
CA GLU A 3 40.24 -20.74 -9.37
C GLU A 3 38.82 -20.79 -9.93
N LEU A 4 37.92 -21.43 -9.18
CA LEU A 4 36.49 -21.34 -9.43
C LEU A 4 36.12 -19.87 -9.20
N ASN A 5 35.99 -19.13 -10.30
CA ASN A 5 35.45 -17.78 -10.25
C ASN A 5 34.13 -17.84 -9.46
N PRO A 6 33.94 -16.96 -8.47
CA PRO A 6 32.69 -16.91 -7.74
C PRO A 6 31.54 -16.71 -8.75
N PRO A 7 30.37 -17.33 -8.51
CA PRO A 7 29.23 -17.16 -9.40
C PRO A 7 28.92 -15.68 -9.56
N GLU A 8 28.67 -15.27 -10.80
CA GLU A 8 28.37 -13.89 -11.12
C GLU A 8 27.15 -13.41 -10.30
N PRO A 9 27.24 -12.24 -9.63
CA PRO A 9 26.14 -11.74 -8.81
C PRO A 9 24.88 -11.60 -9.67
N PHE A 10 23.72 -11.91 -9.07
CA PHE A 10 22.45 -11.99 -9.80
C PHE A 10 22.16 -10.75 -10.65
N TRP A 11 22.56 -9.56 -10.17
CA TRP A 11 22.26 -8.31 -10.82
C TRP A 11 23.09 -8.01 -12.07
N ARG A 12 24.19 -8.75 -12.29
CA ARG A 12 25.01 -8.71 -13.52
C ARG A 12 24.55 -9.71 -14.57
N GLN A 13 23.75 -10.71 -14.17
CA GLN A 13 23.24 -11.69 -15.12
C GLN A 13 22.36 -10.97 -16.14
N GLU A 14 22.57 -11.29 -17.42
CA GLU A 14 21.84 -10.67 -18.51
C GLU A 14 20.33 -10.80 -18.28
N ARG A 15 19.64 -9.66 -18.24
CA ARG A 15 18.20 -9.59 -18.06
C ARG A 15 17.71 -10.39 -16.84
N TRP A 16 18.45 -10.37 -15.73
CA TRP A 16 18.05 -11.05 -14.48
C TRP A 16 16.65 -10.63 -13.99
N TRP A 17 16.23 -9.42 -14.39
CA TRP A 17 14.89 -8.92 -14.13
C TRP A 17 13.85 -9.44 -15.11
N ALA A 18 14.13 -9.90 -16.32
CA ALA A 18 13.10 -10.37 -17.24
C ALA A 18 12.52 -11.73 -16.80
N LYS A 19 11.21 -11.96 -16.98
CA LYS A 19 10.67 -13.33 -16.98
C LYS A 19 10.88 -13.92 -18.36
N THR A 20 11.03 -15.24 -18.43
CA THR A 20 11.09 -15.97 -19.70
C THR A 20 9.86 -15.65 -20.55
N GLY A 21 10.08 -15.08 -21.75
CA GLY A 21 9.01 -14.68 -22.66
C GLY A 21 8.42 -13.27 -22.45
N ASP A 22 9.01 -12.43 -21.59
CA ASP A 22 8.70 -10.98 -21.54
C ASP A 22 9.47 -10.22 -22.63
N ASP A 23 8.83 -9.23 -23.24
CA ASP A 23 9.38 -8.34 -24.29
C ASP A 23 10.51 -7.40 -23.80
N GLY A 24 11.09 -7.65 -22.62
CA GLY A 24 12.12 -6.78 -22.01
C GLY A 24 11.57 -5.49 -21.40
N LEU A 25 10.25 -5.37 -21.28
CA LEU A 25 9.59 -4.24 -20.65
C LEU A 25 9.51 -4.44 -19.13
N ILE A 26 10.04 -3.48 -18.37
CA ILE A 26 9.91 -3.46 -16.91
C ILE A 26 9.75 -2.02 -16.42
N SER A 27 9.03 -1.81 -15.32
CA SER A 27 9.00 -0.53 -14.61
C SER A 27 9.96 -0.53 -13.43
N ARG A 28 10.36 0.65 -12.95
CA ARG A 28 11.24 0.76 -11.79
C ARG A 28 10.69 0.03 -10.56
N ASN A 29 9.39 0.13 -10.28
CA ASN A 29 8.79 -0.54 -9.12
C ASN A 29 8.78 -2.08 -9.28
N GLN A 30 8.60 -2.57 -10.50
CA GLN A 30 8.75 -4.00 -10.78
C GLN A 30 10.20 -4.43 -10.59
N LEU A 31 11.18 -3.65 -11.05
CA LEU A 31 12.61 -3.94 -10.85
C LEU A 31 12.97 -3.95 -9.35
N ILE A 32 12.48 -3.00 -8.55
CA ILE A 32 12.64 -2.98 -7.08
C ILE A 32 12.06 -4.26 -6.46
N GLY A 33 10.85 -4.65 -6.87
CA GLY A 33 10.21 -5.88 -6.37
C GLY A 33 11.02 -7.13 -6.70
N ARG A 34 11.64 -7.18 -7.89
CA ARG A 34 12.53 -8.29 -8.30
C ARG A 34 13.87 -8.23 -7.56
N TRP A 35 14.44 -7.05 -7.32
CA TRP A 35 15.67 -6.87 -6.53
C TRP A 35 15.50 -7.44 -5.13
N ARG A 36 14.45 -7.02 -4.44
CA ARG A 36 14.06 -7.49 -3.10
C ARG A 36 13.69 -8.98 -3.05
N ALA A 37 13.38 -9.60 -4.18
CA ALA A 37 13.16 -11.05 -4.23
C ALA A 37 14.48 -11.84 -4.29
N ASN A 38 15.54 -11.25 -4.84
CA ASN A 38 16.83 -11.91 -5.08
C ASN A 38 17.90 -11.58 -4.03
N ILE A 39 17.77 -10.45 -3.34
CA ILE A 39 18.73 -10.07 -2.30
C ILE A 39 18.38 -10.65 -0.93
N ASP A 40 19.41 -11.00 -0.16
CA ASP A 40 19.26 -11.39 1.24
C ASP A 40 19.13 -10.16 2.15
N LEU A 41 17.96 -9.97 2.74
CA LEU A 41 17.65 -8.88 3.65
C LEU A 41 17.78 -9.27 5.13
N GLY A 42 18.09 -10.54 5.46
CA GLY A 42 18.07 -11.04 6.83
C GLY A 42 16.73 -10.76 7.51
N ASP A 43 16.79 -10.10 8.68
CA ASP A 43 15.63 -9.75 9.50
C ASP A 43 14.97 -8.40 9.13
N LEU A 44 15.46 -7.71 8.10
CA LEU A 44 14.91 -6.42 7.69
C LEU A 44 13.51 -6.58 7.07
N ASP A 45 12.62 -5.60 7.33
CA ASP A 45 11.26 -5.60 6.78
C ASP A 45 11.31 -5.40 5.26
N LYS A 46 11.00 -6.48 4.51
CA LYS A 46 11.05 -6.50 3.05
C LYS A 46 10.20 -5.42 2.38
N LYS A 47 9.05 -5.08 2.97
CA LYS A 47 8.16 -4.05 2.40
C LYS A 47 8.76 -2.67 2.62
N GLN A 48 9.30 -2.43 3.81
CA GLN A 48 9.98 -1.16 4.07
C GLN A 48 11.23 -1.01 3.21
N PHE A 49 11.95 -2.10 2.93
CA PHE A 49 13.08 -2.08 2.01
C PHE A 49 12.70 -1.63 0.60
N GLU A 50 11.60 -2.14 0.02
CA GLU A 50 11.13 -1.66 -1.28
C GLU A 50 10.86 -0.15 -1.27
N GLU A 51 10.23 0.35 -0.19
CA GLU A 51 9.90 1.76 -0.04
C GLU A 51 11.17 2.63 0.13
N GLU A 52 12.14 2.17 0.91
CA GLU A 52 13.43 2.85 1.11
C GLU A 52 14.28 2.86 -0.16
N LEU A 53 14.39 1.73 -0.85
CA LEU A 53 15.10 1.65 -2.12
C LEU A 53 14.46 2.55 -3.17
N ALA A 54 13.13 2.65 -3.22
CA ALA A 54 12.45 3.58 -4.13
C ALA A 54 12.80 5.06 -3.84
N VAL A 55 12.91 5.44 -2.57
CA VAL A 55 13.32 6.79 -2.16
C VAL A 55 14.76 7.06 -2.57
N TRP A 56 15.68 6.16 -2.21
CA TRP A 56 17.10 6.34 -2.52
C TRP A 56 17.39 6.30 -4.01
N SER A 57 16.74 5.41 -4.76
CA SER A 57 16.77 5.37 -6.23
C SER A 57 16.35 6.72 -6.84
N SER A 58 15.27 7.32 -6.30
CA SER A 58 14.80 8.64 -6.73
C SER A 58 15.78 9.78 -6.40
N LEU A 59 16.43 9.73 -5.24
CA LEU A 59 17.42 10.73 -4.83
C LEU A 59 18.69 10.62 -5.67
N LEU A 60 19.22 9.42 -5.87
CA LEU A 60 20.39 9.15 -6.70
C LEU A 60 20.15 9.56 -8.16
N GLY A 61 18.98 9.23 -8.73
CA GLY A 61 18.64 9.62 -10.10
C GLY A 61 18.56 11.14 -10.34
N LYS A 62 18.51 11.95 -9.28
CA LYS A 62 18.56 13.42 -9.36
C LYS A 62 19.98 13.99 -9.26
N CYS A 63 20.95 13.21 -8.80
CA CYS A 63 22.34 13.66 -8.69
C CYS A 63 22.99 13.77 -10.07
N ASN A 64 23.75 14.84 -10.30
CA ASN A 64 24.43 15.04 -11.59
C ASN A 64 25.53 13.99 -11.82
N TRP A 65 26.32 13.68 -10.79
CA TRP A 65 27.38 12.66 -10.91
C TRP A 65 26.85 11.27 -11.28
N VAL A 66 25.60 10.93 -10.92
CA VAL A 66 24.98 9.66 -11.35
C VAL A 66 24.70 9.66 -12.86
N LYS A 67 24.31 10.81 -13.43
CA LYS A 67 24.15 10.96 -14.88
C LYS A 67 25.48 10.87 -15.60
N ASP A 68 26.52 11.44 -15.00
CA ASP A 68 27.86 11.47 -15.57
C ASP A 68 28.49 10.06 -15.56
N ASP A 69 28.34 9.32 -14.45
CA ASP A 69 28.96 8.00 -14.25
C ASP A 69 28.17 6.84 -14.88
N TYR A 70 26.83 6.87 -14.85
CA TYR A 70 25.96 5.75 -15.29
C TYR A 70 25.11 6.10 -16.51
N GLY A 71 25.20 7.34 -17.01
CA GLY A 71 24.45 7.82 -18.16
C GLY A 71 23.11 8.49 -17.80
N PRO A 72 22.66 9.45 -18.63
CA PRO A 72 21.46 10.24 -18.34
C PRO A 72 20.17 9.41 -18.33
N ALA A 73 20.09 8.37 -19.17
CA ALA A 73 18.91 7.50 -19.25
C ALA A 73 18.75 6.62 -18.00
N ALA A 74 19.85 6.07 -17.47
CA ALA A 74 19.82 5.27 -16.25
C ALA A 74 19.43 6.12 -15.03
N ALA A 75 20.00 7.33 -14.92
CA ALA A 75 19.62 8.29 -13.89
C ALA A 75 18.13 8.68 -13.98
N GLU A 76 17.60 8.90 -15.20
CA GLU A 76 16.18 9.15 -15.41
C GLU A 76 15.32 7.96 -14.94
N TYR A 77 15.68 6.73 -15.32
CA TYR A 77 14.93 5.52 -14.98
C TYR A 77 14.95 5.23 -13.46
N ALA A 78 16.02 5.60 -12.76
CA ALA A 78 16.10 5.56 -11.30
C ALA A 78 15.19 6.61 -10.63
N SER A 79 15.03 7.79 -11.25
CA SER A 79 14.29 8.94 -10.70
C SER A 79 12.77 8.70 -10.52
N ALA A 80 12.12 9.43 -9.60
CA ALA A 80 10.66 9.35 -9.40
C ALA A 80 9.88 9.83 -10.64
N GLY A 81 8.93 9.03 -11.11
CA GLY A 81 8.05 9.37 -12.25
C GLY A 81 7.98 8.28 -13.32
N VAL A 82 9.00 7.41 -13.40
CA VAL A 82 9.06 6.29 -14.35
C VAL A 82 8.38 5.04 -13.77
N ASN A 83 7.05 5.09 -13.67
CA ASN A 83 6.24 3.94 -13.22
C ASN A 83 5.69 3.12 -14.39
N SER A 84 5.79 3.63 -15.63
CA SER A 84 5.45 2.87 -16.84
C SER A 84 6.55 1.86 -17.18
N ALA A 85 6.17 0.74 -17.78
CA ALA A 85 7.13 -0.24 -18.27
C ALA A 85 7.89 0.35 -19.46
N ARG A 86 9.21 0.19 -19.48
CA ARG A 86 10.09 0.68 -20.55
C ARG A 86 11.08 -0.39 -20.97
N ALA A 87 11.47 -0.36 -22.24
CA ALA A 87 12.58 -1.15 -22.79
C ALA A 87 13.93 -0.48 -22.47
N GLY A 88 15.02 -1.20 -22.76
CA GLY A 88 16.41 -0.75 -22.56
C GLY A 88 17.11 -1.66 -21.55
N ASP A 89 17.53 -2.84 -22.00
CA ASP A 89 18.18 -3.83 -21.14
C ASP A 89 19.47 -3.28 -20.53
N ASP A 90 20.29 -2.61 -21.33
CA ASP A 90 21.49 -1.88 -20.91
C ASP A 90 21.21 -0.79 -19.86
N ILE A 91 20.13 -0.03 -20.05
CA ILE A 91 19.70 1.01 -19.11
C ILE A 91 19.29 0.39 -17.77
N TRP A 92 18.54 -0.71 -17.79
CA TRP A 92 18.13 -1.41 -16.56
C TRP A 92 19.30 -2.14 -15.87
N THR A 93 20.32 -2.58 -16.62
CA THR A 93 21.61 -3.02 -16.05
C THR A 93 22.26 -1.86 -15.30
N ALA A 94 22.40 -0.68 -15.92
CA ALA A 94 23.01 0.48 -15.29
C ALA A 94 22.22 0.95 -14.04
N VAL A 95 20.89 0.87 -14.06
CA VAL A 95 20.06 1.12 -12.86
C VAL A 95 20.35 0.10 -11.75
N SER A 96 20.53 -1.17 -12.12
CA SER A 96 20.90 -2.24 -11.18
C SER A 96 22.29 -2.01 -10.58
N GLU A 97 23.23 -1.49 -11.36
CA GLU A 97 24.57 -1.07 -10.91
C GLU A 97 24.49 0.09 -9.91
N ILE A 98 23.71 1.14 -10.20
CA ILE A 98 23.47 2.25 -9.25
C ILE A 98 22.95 1.72 -7.91
N TRP A 99 22.07 0.72 -7.93
CA TRP A 99 21.51 0.14 -6.70
C TRP A 99 22.50 -0.75 -5.97
N ASN A 100 23.28 -1.56 -6.70
CA ASN A 100 24.36 -2.33 -6.09
C ASN A 100 25.37 -1.42 -5.40
N ASP A 101 25.82 -0.37 -6.10
CA ASP A 101 26.91 0.48 -5.65
C ASP A 101 26.48 1.42 -4.52
N TYR A 102 25.22 1.88 -4.54
CA TYR A 102 24.74 2.88 -3.58
C TYR A 102 23.37 2.59 -2.99
N GLY A 103 22.37 2.31 -3.84
CA GLY A 103 20.97 2.28 -3.42
C GLY A 103 20.65 1.27 -2.32
N ASP A 104 21.18 0.06 -2.42
CA ASP A 104 20.93 -1.04 -1.48
C ASP A 104 21.51 -0.75 -0.10
N GLY A 105 22.78 -0.36 -0.03
CA GLY A 105 23.46 -0.01 1.22
C GLY A 105 22.80 1.17 1.93
N LEU A 106 22.42 2.22 1.18
CA LEU A 106 21.69 3.38 1.71
C LEU A 106 20.31 2.98 2.26
N ALA A 107 19.58 2.10 1.57
CA ALA A 107 18.29 1.60 2.03
C ALA A 107 18.41 0.74 3.29
N ARG A 108 19.42 -0.14 3.38
CA ARG A 108 19.69 -0.93 4.59
C ARG A 108 20.04 -0.04 5.78
N TYR A 109 20.85 0.98 5.56
CA TYR A 109 21.23 1.93 6.61
C TYR A 109 19.99 2.61 7.22
N THR A 110 19.11 3.16 6.38
CA THR A 110 17.89 3.82 6.89
C THR A 110 16.93 2.84 7.54
N LEU A 111 16.84 1.59 7.07
CA LEU A 111 16.07 0.55 7.77
C LEU A 111 16.65 0.17 9.12
N GLY A 112 17.97 0.16 9.27
CA GLY A 112 18.63 -0.07 10.56
C GLY A 112 18.18 0.96 11.60
N LEU A 113 18.09 2.23 11.20
CA LEU A 113 17.55 3.29 12.05
C LEU A 113 16.06 3.03 12.40
N VAL A 114 15.25 2.52 11.46
CA VAL A 114 13.82 2.18 11.74
C VAL A 114 13.76 1.09 12.79
N ALA A 115 14.60 0.06 12.64
CA ALA A 115 14.68 -1.05 13.56
C ALA A 115 15.07 -0.59 14.98
N MET A 116 16.00 0.37 15.08
CA MET A 116 16.39 0.97 16.37
C MET A 116 15.22 1.70 17.04
N ALA A 117 14.50 2.57 16.32
CA ALA A 117 13.30 3.23 16.86
C ALA A 117 12.21 2.20 17.23
N HIS A 118 12.07 1.15 16.42
CA HIS A 118 11.17 0.03 16.70
C HIS A 118 11.55 -0.79 17.93
N ALA A 119 12.82 -0.88 18.30
CA ALA A 119 13.25 -1.58 19.50
C ALA A 119 12.84 -0.84 20.78
N ARG A 120 12.65 0.49 20.68
CA ARG A 120 12.26 1.38 21.79
C ARG A 120 10.75 1.59 21.93
N ARG A 121 9.95 0.67 21.40
CA ARG A 121 8.48 0.80 21.44
C ARG A 121 7.95 0.68 22.88
N PRO A 122 7.05 1.58 23.31
CA PRO A 122 6.35 1.44 24.57
C PRO A 122 5.71 0.05 24.71
N VAL A 123 5.87 -0.57 25.89
CA VAL A 123 5.29 -1.87 26.19
C VAL A 123 3.85 -1.67 26.64
N VAL A 124 2.89 -2.16 25.87
CA VAL A 124 1.45 -2.12 26.17
C VAL A 124 0.84 -3.51 26.10
N SER A 125 -0.26 -3.74 26.82
CA SER A 125 -0.88 -5.05 26.89
C SER A 125 -1.71 -5.40 25.64
N GLY A 126 -1.77 -6.69 25.31
CA GLY A 126 -2.74 -7.26 24.37
C GLY A 126 -2.67 -6.76 22.91
N LEU A 127 -3.83 -6.53 22.29
CA LEU A 127 -3.97 -6.13 20.88
C LEU A 127 -3.50 -4.70 20.59
N LYS A 128 -3.11 -3.94 21.62
CA LYS A 128 -2.65 -2.54 21.50
C LYS A 128 -1.20 -2.44 20.99
N VAL A 129 -0.41 -3.52 21.08
CA VAL A 129 1.00 -3.61 20.64
C VAL A 129 1.17 -3.29 19.14
N ASP A 130 0.24 -3.73 18.30
CA ASP A 130 0.30 -3.48 16.86
C ASP A 130 0.10 -1.99 16.51
N VAL A 131 -0.53 -1.23 17.40
CA VAL A 131 -0.91 0.16 17.17
C VAL A 131 0.28 1.12 17.38
N ILE A 132 1.23 0.74 18.24
CA ILE A 132 2.45 1.52 18.56
C ILE A 132 3.57 1.31 17.53
N ARG A 133 3.33 0.50 16.48
CA ARG A 133 4.31 0.29 15.40
C ARG A 133 4.44 1.49 14.48
N GLU A 134 3.36 2.20 14.21
CA GLU A 134 3.32 3.24 13.18
C GLU A 134 4.19 4.48 13.47
N PRO A 135 4.31 4.98 14.72
CA PRO A 135 5.18 6.11 15.02
C PRO A 135 6.64 5.87 14.63
N GLY A 136 7.19 4.68 14.90
CA GLY A 136 8.58 4.35 14.57
C GLY A 136 8.83 4.23 13.07
N ARG A 137 7.87 3.66 12.33
CA ARG A 137 7.93 3.60 10.85
C ARG A 137 7.94 4.97 10.18
N LYS A 138 7.26 5.94 10.80
CA LYS A 138 7.10 7.30 10.26
C LYS A 138 8.26 8.21 10.61
N ALA A 139 9.01 7.94 11.68
CA ALA A 139 10.11 8.79 12.13
C ALA A 139 11.17 9.04 11.04
N ILE A 140 11.60 8.00 10.32
CA ILE A 140 12.59 8.14 9.23
C ILE A 140 11.99 8.67 7.93
N ARG A 141 10.66 8.65 7.79
CA ARG A 141 9.98 9.30 6.67
C ARG A 141 9.79 10.79 6.91
N ASP A 142 10.09 11.25 8.10
CA ASP A 142 10.01 12.67 8.41
C ASP A 142 10.96 13.46 7.51
N LYS A 143 10.44 14.56 6.97
CA LYS A 143 11.18 15.37 6.00
C LYS A 143 12.44 15.96 6.62
N ALA A 144 12.43 16.34 7.89
CA ALA A 144 13.59 16.92 8.56
C ALA A 144 14.68 15.87 8.80
N VAL A 145 14.29 14.67 9.25
CA VAL A 145 15.21 13.54 9.42
C VAL A 145 15.82 13.13 8.09
N ARG A 146 14.99 12.98 7.04
CA ARG A 146 15.48 12.70 5.69
C ARG A 146 16.40 13.78 5.18
N ALA A 147 15.99 15.04 5.32
CA ALA A 147 16.82 16.16 4.91
C ALA A 147 18.16 16.11 5.65
N ARG A 148 18.22 15.79 6.94
CA ARG A 148 19.48 15.64 7.68
C ARG A 148 20.33 14.47 7.18
N ILE A 149 19.72 13.29 7.00
CA ILE A 149 20.42 12.09 6.51
C ILE A 149 20.98 12.34 5.09
N VAL A 150 20.28 13.12 4.27
CA VAL A 150 20.69 13.45 2.90
C VAL A 150 21.64 14.67 2.84
N ALA A 151 21.40 15.70 3.64
CA ALA A 151 22.05 17.02 3.61
C ALA A 151 23.36 17.10 4.40
N GLN A 152 24.07 15.97 4.52
CA GLN A 152 25.43 15.92 5.05
C GLN A 152 26.40 15.39 3.99
N SER A 153 26.30 15.89 2.77
CA SER A 153 27.20 15.54 1.66
C SER A 153 27.25 14.08 1.23
N ARG A 154 26.42 13.20 1.81
CA ARG A 154 26.54 11.73 1.64
C ARG A 154 26.25 11.24 0.23
N ILE A 155 25.52 11.98 -0.57
CA ILE A 155 25.27 11.65 -1.99
C ILE A 155 25.55 12.84 -2.91
N GLU A 156 26.28 13.86 -2.44
CA GLU A 156 26.67 15.01 -3.26
C GLU A 156 27.63 14.62 -4.38
N SER A 157 28.43 13.56 -4.17
CA SER A 157 29.37 13.00 -5.13
C SER A 157 29.40 11.47 -5.02
N ALA A 158 29.94 10.80 -6.03
CA ALA A 158 30.23 9.37 -5.97
C ALA A 158 31.18 9.03 -4.82
N GLU A 159 32.23 9.84 -4.63
CA GLU A 159 33.23 9.64 -3.58
C GLU A 159 32.63 9.71 -2.18
N SER A 160 31.79 10.72 -1.91
CA SER A 160 31.15 10.87 -0.63
C SER A 160 30.13 9.76 -0.33
N ALA A 161 29.43 9.25 -1.36
CA ALA A 161 28.54 8.10 -1.22
C ALA A 161 29.32 6.82 -0.90
N ARG A 162 30.45 6.58 -1.58
CA ARG A 162 31.33 5.44 -1.27
C ARG A 162 31.92 5.54 0.13
N ALA A 163 32.44 6.71 0.51
CA ALA A 163 33.02 6.94 1.83
C ALA A 163 31.99 6.66 2.94
N PHE A 164 30.75 7.14 2.77
CA PHE A 164 29.66 6.87 3.70
C PHE A 164 29.35 5.37 3.80
N LEU A 165 29.27 4.66 2.67
CA LEU A 165 28.95 3.22 2.66
C LEU A 165 30.08 2.34 3.21
N GLN A 166 31.33 2.81 3.16
CA GLN A 166 32.48 2.14 3.76
C GLN A 166 32.48 2.26 5.29
N ASP A 167 32.07 3.41 5.84
CA ASP A 167 31.96 3.60 7.28
C ASP A 167 30.68 4.35 7.67
N PRO A 168 29.52 3.67 7.67
CA PRO A 168 28.27 4.28 8.13
C PRO A 168 28.25 4.52 9.64
N SER A 169 29.16 3.88 10.40
CA SER A 169 29.14 3.89 11.86
C SER A 169 29.49 5.26 12.44
N ALA A 170 30.35 6.02 11.76
CA ALA A 170 30.72 7.38 12.15
C ALA A 170 29.52 8.34 12.22
N HIS A 171 28.48 8.11 11.43
CA HIS A 171 27.29 8.96 11.35
C HIS A 171 26.13 8.47 12.23
N LEU A 172 26.16 7.19 12.60
CA LEU A 172 25.06 6.51 13.28
C LEU A 172 24.61 7.23 14.57
N PRO A 173 25.48 7.69 15.49
CA PRO A 173 25.03 8.33 16.73
C PRO A 173 24.18 9.59 16.47
N GLY A 174 24.63 10.43 15.54
CA GLY A 174 23.95 11.69 15.20
C GLY A 174 22.64 11.49 14.45
N ASP A 175 22.52 10.41 13.67
CA ASP A 175 21.31 10.06 12.94
C ASP A 175 20.28 9.37 13.84
N VAL A 176 20.71 8.44 14.69
CA VAL A 176 19.84 7.78 15.66
C VAL A 176 19.20 8.82 16.58
N THR A 177 19.99 9.76 17.10
CA THR A 177 19.46 10.85 17.94
C THR A 177 18.37 11.64 17.23
N ALA A 178 18.59 12.04 15.98
CA ALA A 178 17.58 12.78 15.20
C ALA A 178 16.31 11.95 14.93
N VAL A 179 16.47 10.65 14.66
CA VAL A 179 15.35 9.72 14.50
C VAL A 179 14.56 9.57 15.80
N MET A 180 15.25 9.45 16.94
CA MET A 180 14.63 9.29 18.26
C MET A 180 13.88 10.55 18.68
N HIS A 181 14.42 11.74 18.42
CA HIS A 181 13.73 13.01 18.68
C HIS A 181 12.40 13.10 17.93
N VAL A 182 12.40 12.78 16.63
CA VAL A 182 11.13 12.72 15.87
C VAL A 182 10.23 11.59 16.37
N TYR A 183 10.80 10.45 16.74
CA TYR A 183 10.02 9.34 17.29
C TYR A 183 9.29 9.75 18.58
N VAL A 184 9.94 10.50 19.48
CA VAL A 184 9.33 11.08 20.69
C VAL A 184 8.14 11.98 20.34
N HIS A 185 8.29 12.91 19.39
CA HIS A 185 7.15 13.75 18.96
C HIS A 185 5.98 12.91 18.44
N ARG A 186 6.27 11.90 17.61
CA ARG A 186 5.24 11.01 17.03
C ARG A 186 4.56 10.13 18.09
N LEU A 187 5.29 9.71 19.12
CA LEU A 187 4.73 8.99 20.26
C LEU A 187 3.77 9.89 21.05
N PHE A 188 4.17 11.13 21.31
CA PHE A 188 3.32 12.10 22.00
C PHE A 188 2.03 12.37 21.22
N ASP A 189 2.12 12.65 19.92
CA ASP A 189 0.94 12.86 19.05
C ASP A 189 0.02 11.62 19.10
N PHE A 190 0.61 10.44 19.03
CA PHE A 190 -0.12 9.18 19.07
C PHE A 190 -0.88 8.97 20.38
N ALA A 191 -0.28 9.31 21.54
CA ALA A 191 -0.95 9.21 22.83
C ALA A 191 -2.14 10.19 22.93
N GLN A 192 -1.95 11.44 22.48
CA GLN A 192 -3.00 12.47 22.47
C GLN A 192 -4.20 12.08 21.60
N GLU A 193 -3.96 11.46 20.44
CA GLU A 193 -5.03 11.03 19.53
C GLU A 193 -5.87 9.87 20.08
N ARG A 194 -5.29 9.00 20.93
CA ARG A 194 -5.92 7.75 21.36
C ARG A 194 -6.85 7.87 22.55
N ARG A 195 -6.71 8.91 23.39
CA ARG A 195 -7.49 9.13 24.62
C ARG A 195 -7.63 7.84 25.46
N ASP A 196 -6.53 7.12 25.63
CA ASP A 196 -6.44 5.86 26.38
C ASP A 196 -5.35 6.00 27.44
N ASP A 197 -5.72 5.94 28.71
CA ASP A 197 -4.84 6.24 29.84
C ASP A 197 -3.70 5.23 29.99
N GLU A 198 -3.91 3.97 29.63
CA GLU A 198 -2.86 2.93 29.65
C GLU A 198 -1.82 3.22 28.58
N ILE A 199 -2.26 3.58 27.37
CA ILE A 199 -1.38 3.97 26.28
C ILE A 199 -0.64 5.26 26.63
N ALA A 200 -1.34 6.26 27.18
CA ALA A 200 -0.75 7.53 27.56
C ALA A 200 0.35 7.34 28.61
N HIS A 201 0.10 6.52 29.63
CA HIS A 201 1.10 6.24 30.67
C HIS A 201 2.33 5.51 30.11
N ALA A 202 2.12 4.41 29.36
CA ALA A 202 3.24 3.66 28.77
C ALA A 202 4.06 4.51 27.79
N VAL A 203 3.40 5.36 27.00
CA VAL A 203 4.07 6.31 26.12
C VAL A 203 4.85 7.35 26.91
N SER A 204 4.30 7.90 27.99
CA SER A 204 5.00 8.87 28.83
C SER A 204 6.29 8.28 29.40
N THR A 205 6.24 7.08 29.99
CA THR A 205 7.45 6.40 30.50
C THR A 205 8.49 6.20 29.41
N ALA A 206 8.08 5.74 28.23
CA ALA A 206 9.00 5.53 27.12
C ALA A 206 9.59 6.85 26.59
N ILE A 207 8.84 7.95 26.63
CA ILE A 207 9.34 9.28 26.28
C ILE A 207 10.40 9.73 27.29
N ASP A 208 10.15 9.54 28.58
CA ASP A 208 11.10 9.90 29.64
C ASP A 208 12.43 9.13 29.47
N ASP A 209 12.36 7.81 29.25
CA ASP A 209 13.53 6.97 28.98
C ASP A 209 14.31 7.43 27.73
N LEU A 210 13.58 7.81 26.67
CA LEU A 210 14.19 8.29 25.43
C LEU A 210 14.83 9.67 25.59
N ILE A 211 14.25 10.55 26.39
CA ILE A 211 14.81 11.87 26.71
C ILE A 211 16.05 11.72 27.57
N GLU A 212 16.06 10.80 28.53
CA GLU A 212 17.24 10.50 29.35
C GLU A 212 18.40 10.01 28.49
N GLU A 213 18.14 9.12 27.51
CA GLU A 213 19.19 8.54 26.67
C GLU A 213 19.64 9.43 25.52
N PHE A 214 18.72 10.11 24.82
CA PHE A 214 18.99 10.84 23.58
C PHE A 214 18.88 12.37 23.72
N GLY A 215 18.61 12.87 24.93
CA GLY A 215 18.38 14.28 25.20
C GLY A 215 16.98 14.74 24.80
N GLU A 216 16.58 15.90 25.33
CA GLU A 216 15.29 16.50 25.05
C GLU A 216 15.20 16.96 23.57
N PRO A 217 14.15 16.56 22.84
CA PRO A 217 14.00 16.97 21.45
C PRO A 217 13.67 18.45 21.35
N ASP A 218 14.25 19.13 20.36
CA ASP A 218 13.86 20.50 20.03
C ASP A 218 12.34 20.55 19.75
N PRO A 219 11.64 21.62 20.15
CA PRO A 219 10.22 21.75 19.84
C PRO A 219 9.99 21.71 18.33
N GLU A 220 9.09 20.81 17.88
CA GLU A 220 8.78 20.67 16.46
C GLU A 220 8.25 22.00 15.91
N ALA A 221 8.92 22.54 14.89
CA ALA A 221 8.56 23.84 14.32
C ALA A 221 7.09 23.85 13.85
N GLY A 222 6.28 24.74 14.43
CA GLY A 222 4.85 24.86 14.16
C GLY A 222 3.95 23.93 14.98
N ARG A 223 4.45 23.35 16.09
CA ARG A 223 3.62 22.66 17.09
C ARG A 223 2.89 23.67 17.99
N ASP A 224 3.64 24.64 18.52
CA ASP A 224 3.10 25.82 19.20
C ASP A 224 2.73 26.88 18.17
N LEU A 225 1.58 26.66 17.55
CA LEU A 225 0.99 27.62 16.63
C LEU A 225 0.54 28.86 17.38
N SER A 226 0.96 30.03 16.91
CA SER A 226 0.50 31.29 17.49
C SER A 226 -1.04 31.38 17.37
N GLU A 227 -1.70 31.90 18.40
CA GLU A 227 -3.14 32.12 18.33
C GLU A 227 -3.51 33.05 17.16
N GLU A 228 -2.62 33.97 16.82
CA GLU A 228 -2.76 34.87 15.68
C GLU A 228 -2.76 34.10 14.36
N ALA A 229 -1.82 33.16 14.16
CA ALA A 229 -1.79 32.31 12.97
C ALA A 229 -3.00 31.39 12.89
N ARG A 230 -3.45 30.81 14.00
CA ARG A 230 -4.69 30.00 14.05
C ARG A 230 -5.91 30.83 13.68
N ARG A 231 -6.02 32.05 14.20
CA ARG A 231 -7.12 32.97 13.91
C ARG A 231 -7.14 33.37 12.45
N LYS A 232 -5.99 33.77 11.90
CA LYS A 232 -5.83 34.14 10.49
C LYS A 232 -6.12 32.97 9.55
N ALA A 233 -5.63 31.77 9.88
CA ALA A 233 -5.95 30.54 9.17
C ALA A 233 -7.46 30.20 9.20
N GLY A 234 -8.11 30.37 10.35
CA GLY A 234 -9.55 30.21 10.50
C GLY A 234 -10.36 31.19 9.64
N SER A 235 -9.94 32.45 9.58
CA SER A 235 -10.57 33.46 8.71
C SER A 235 -10.42 33.12 7.22
N LEU A 236 -9.22 32.71 6.78
CA LEU A 236 -8.96 32.32 5.39
C LEU A 236 -9.77 31.09 4.99
N LEU A 237 -9.87 30.10 5.87
CA LEU A 237 -10.69 28.92 5.64
C LEU A 237 -12.17 29.30 5.51
N LYS A 238 -12.67 30.16 6.41
CA LYS A 238 -14.06 30.62 6.38
C LYS A 238 -14.39 31.34 5.07
N GLU A 239 -13.53 32.27 4.64
CA GLU A 239 -13.71 33.00 3.37
C GLU A 239 -13.80 32.06 2.17
N GLU A 240 -12.98 31.02 2.11
CA GLU A 240 -13.02 30.06 1.00
C GLU A 240 -14.21 29.08 1.06
N LEU A 241 -14.64 28.70 2.27
CA LEU A 241 -15.85 27.90 2.43
C LEU A 241 -17.10 28.69 2.04
N ASP A 242 -17.14 29.99 2.37
CA ASP A 242 -18.25 30.88 2.00
C ASP A 242 -18.39 31.02 0.48
N LYS A 243 -17.28 30.96 -0.28
CA LYS A 243 -17.29 30.94 -1.76
C LYS A 243 -17.86 29.64 -2.34
N LYS A 244 -17.97 28.56 -1.56
CA LYS A 244 -18.41 27.23 -2.03
C LYS A 244 -19.41 26.56 -1.08
N PRO A 245 -20.66 27.07 -0.99
CA PRO A 245 -21.67 26.56 -0.07
C PRO A 245 -22.03 25.08 -0.29
N THR A 246 -21.85 24.56 -1.51
CA THR A 246 -22.15 23.16 -1.86
C THR A 246 -21.25 22.15 -1.15
N LEU A 247 -20.00 22.51 -0.84
CA LEU A 247 -19.11 21.67 -0.03
C LEU A 247 -19.61 21.54 1.40
N TYR A 248 -20.19 22.63 1.94
CA TYR A 248 -20.79 22.65 3.27
C TYR A 248 -22.01 21.73 3.35
N LEU A 249 -22.92 21.85 2.39
CA LEU A 249 -24.16 21.07 2.36
C LEU A 249 -23.92 19.56 2.22
N LYS A 250 -22.90 19.14 1.48
CA LYS A 250 -22.64 17.72 1.19
C LYS A 250 -22.10 16.93 2.39
N HIS A 251 -21.44 17.60 3.35
CA HIS A 251 -20.72 16.94 4.44
C HIS A 251 -21.06 17.50 5.82
N ARG A 252 -22.19 18.24 5.93
CA ARG A 252 -22.65 18.91 7.15
C ARG A 252 -22.90 17.94 8.29
N ASP A 253 -23.49 16.78 7.99
CA ASP A 253 -24.02 15.87 8.99
C ASP A 253 -23.00 14.81 9.45
N ASP A 254 -21.89 14.64 8.71
CA ASP A 254 -20.91 13.57 8.95
C ASP A 254 -19.76 13.99 9.89
N GLY A 255 -19.72 15.24 10.37
CA GLY A 255 -18.61 15.79 11.17
C GLY A 255 -17.27 15.92 10.41
N VAL A 256 -17.21 15.46 9.16
CA VAL A 256 -16.03 15.45 8.28
C VAL A 256 -15.52 16.87 7.99
N ILE A 257 -16.42 17.84 7.82
CA ILE A 257 -16.03 19.24 7.63
C ILE A 257 -15.30 19.79 8.85
N GLY A 258 -15.73 19.43 10.07
CA GLY A 258 -15.09 19.90 11.30
C GLY A 258 -13.64 19.41 11.40
N LEU A 259 -13.43 18.12 11.14
CA LEU A 259 -12.10 17.50 11.12
C LEU A 259 -11.21 18.04 10.00
N ALA A 260 -11.76 18.18 8.78
CA ALA A 260 -11.04 18.75 7.65
C ALA A 260 -10.67 20.22 7.88
N SER A 261 -11.59 20.98 8.47
CA SER A 261 -11.40 22.38 8.83
C SER A 261 -10.30 22.54 9.89
N ALA A 262 -10.33 21.73 10.95
CA ALA A 262 -9.29 21.75 11.98
C ALA A 262 -7.90 21.46 11.39
N LYS A 263 -7.77 20.42 10.55
CA LYS A 263 -6.50 20.08 9.88
C LYS A 263 -6.06 21.16 8.88
N ALA A 264 -7.00 21.76 8.16
CA ALA A 264 -6.69 22.86 7.23
C ALA A 264 -6.22 24.11 7.97
N ILE A 265 -6.88 24.46 9.09
CA ILE A 265 -6.47 25.57 9.97
C ILE A 265 -5.07 25.33 10.50
N GLU A 266 -4.79 24.13 11.01
CA GLU A 266 -3.48 23.78 11.55
C GLU A 266 -2.40 23.88 10.48
N PHE A 267 -2.64 23.33 9.28
CA PHE A 267 -1.71 23.42 8.16
C PHE A 267 -1.45 24.87 7.73
N LEU A 268 -2.51 25.66 7.57
CA LEU A 268 -2.41 27.07 7.18
C LEU A 268 -1.70 27.90 8.25
N ALA A 269 -2.01 27.68 9.53
CA ALA A 269 -1.36 28.33 10.66
C ALA A 269 0.15 28.03 10.67
N ARG A 270 0.56 26.77 10.44
CA ARG A 270 2.00 26.40 10.33
C ARG A 270 2.69 27.16 9.19
N LYS A 271 2.01 27.41 8.07
CA LYS A 271 2.58 28.18 6.95
C LYS A 271 2.71 29.66 7.28
N ILE A 272 1.71 30.21 7.98
CA ILE A 272 1.70 31.61 8.41
C ILE A 272 2.82 31.87 9.41
N ASP A 273 2.96 31.04 10.44
CA ASP A 273 4.04 31.16 11.44
C ASP A 273 5.44 30.99 10.81
N ALA A 274 5.55 30.18 9.74
CA ALA A 274 6.77 30.06 8.96
C ALA A 274 7.07 31.26 8.04
N GLY A 275 6.36 32.39 8.20
CA GLY A 275 6.58 33.63 7.45
C GLY A 275 6.09 33.60 6.00
N LYS A 276 5.27 32.61 5.60
CA LYS A 276 4.74 32.55 4.24
C LYS A 276 3.47 33.39 4.13
N GLU A 277 3.60 34.63 3.67
CA GLU A 277 2.47 35.56 3.55
C GLU A 277 1.50 35.23 2.41
N LYS A 278 2.00 34.65 1.32
CA LYS A 278 1.19 34.19 0.17
C LYS A 278 0.95 32.68 0.27
N VAL A 279 -0.09 32.28 0.99
CA VAL A 279 -0.52 30.87 1.04
C VAL A 279 -1.65 30.68 0.04
N GLU A 280 -1.45 29.83 -0.98
CA GLU A 280 -2.50 29.39 -1.91
C GLU A 280 -3.51 28.48 -1.22
N HIS A 281 -4.32 29.08 -0.35
CA HIS A 281 -5.31 28.49 0.54
C HIS A 281 -6.40 27.68 -0.19
N ALA A 282 -6.90 28.13 -1.35
CA ALA A 282 -8.00 27.44 -2.04
C ALA A 282 -7.67 26.00 -2.49
N GLY A 283 -6.44 25.76 -2.97
CA GLY A 283 -5.99 24.42 -3.39
C GLY A 283 -5.69 23.50 -2.21
N ILE A 284 -5.08 24.05 -1.15
CA ILE A 284 -4.75 23.35 0.09
C ILE A 284 -6.04 22.86 0.78
N ILE A 285 -7.04 23.73 0.93
CA ILE A 285 -8.31 23.40 1.59
C ILE A 285 -9.02 22.24 0.87
N HIS A 286 -9.07 22.27 -0.46
CA HIS A 286 -9.70 21.20 -1.25
C HIS A 286 -8.95 19.86 -1.15
N LEU A 287 -7.61 19.91 -1.14
CA LEU A 287 -6.78 18.72 -0.94
C LEU A 287 -7.00 18.13 0.46
N THR A 288 -7.03 18.96 1.50
CA THR A 288 -7.22 18.53 2.88
C THR A 288 -8.63 17.94 3.09
N ILE A 289 -9.68 18.56 2.56
CA ILE A 289 -11.05 18.00 2.60
C ILE A 289 -11.08 16.63 1.90
N ARG A 290 -10.53 16.52 0.69
CA ARG A 290 -10.47 15.23 -0.02
C ARG A 290 -9.70 14.16 0.76
N GLN A 291 -8.57 14.51 1.37
CA GLN A 291 -7.79 13.59 2.18
C GLN A 291 -8.54 13.13 3.42
N VAL A 292 -9.18 14.03 4.16
CA VAL A 292 -9.94 13.67 5.36
C VAL A 292 -11.15 12.82 5.01
N VAL A 293 -11.89 13.15 3.94
CA VAL A 293 -12.99 12.30 3.43
C VAL A 293 -12.46 10.91 3.08
N ALA A 294 -11.33 10.82 2.36
CA ALA A 294 -10.76 9.53 1.97
C ALA A 294 -10.29 8.70 3.17
N ASP A 295 -9.67 9.33 4.16
CA ASP A 295 -9.19 8.66 5.38
C ASP A 295 -10.35 8.24 6.28
N GLU A 296 -11.40 9.04 6.39
CA GLU A 296 -12.60 8.70 7.14
C GLU A 296 -13.36 7.54 6.49
N ASN A 297 -13.51 7.56 5.17
CA ASN A 297 -14.07 6.44 4.43
C ASN A 297 -13.24 5.16 4.62
N ARG A 298 -11.90 5.27 4.65
CA ARG A 298 -11.02 4.13 4.98
C ARG A 298 -11.21 3.65 6.42
N ARG A 299 -11.40 4.56 7.37
CA ARG A 299 -11.64 4.24 8.80
C ARG A 299 -12.96 3.49 8.95
N LEU A 300 -14.06 4.05 8.43
CA LEU A 300 -15.38 3.44 8.43
C LEU A 300 -15.37 2.08 7.73
N ALA A 301 -14.69 1.96 6.59
CA ALA A 301 -14.54 0.68 5.89
C ALA A 301 -13.78 -0.37 6.74
N ARG A 302 -12.77 0.03 7.52
CA ARG A 302 -12.07 -0.88 8.45
C ARG A 302 -12.94 -1.27 9.63
N GLU A 303 -13.71 -0.34 10.17
CA GLU A 303 -14.61 -0.57 11.31
C GLU A 303 -15.76 -1.50 10.91
N ARG A 304 -16.42 -1.24 9.77
CA ARG A 304 -17.42 -2.15 9.19
C ARG A 304 -16.85 -3.54 8.95
N ARG A 305 -15.61 -3.65 8.45
CA ARG A 305 -14.92 -4.96 8.31
C ARG A 305 -14.69 -5.65 9.65
N ARG A 306 -14.37 -4.90 10.71
CA ARG A 306 -14.17 -5.43 12.06
C ARG A 306 -15.48 -5.91 12.66
N LEU A 307 -16.56 -5.14 12.54
CA LEU A 307 -17.89 -5.51 13.02
C LEU A 307 -18.42 -6.75 12.27
N ALA A 308 -18.35 -6.78 10.93
CA ALA A 308 -18.74 -7.95 10.15
C ALA A 308 -17.89 -9.20 10.48
N SER A 309 -16.64 -9.03 10.93
CA SER A 309 -15.82 -10.15 11.38
C SER A 309 -16.13 -10.60 12.80
N LEU A 310 -16.73 -9.74 13.63
CA LEU A 310 -17.19 -10.06 14.98
C LEU A 310 -18.55 -10.76 14.94
N GLU A 311 -19.48 -10.30 14.10
CA GLU A 311 -20.79 -10.94 13.87
C GLU A 311 -20.65 -12.39 13.37
N GLN A 312 -19.69 -12.67 12.49
CA GLN A 312 -19.36 -14.04 12.06
C GLN A 312 -18.80 -14.93 13.19
N ILE A 313 -18.29 -14.33 14.27
CA ILE A 313 -17.79 -15.09 15.43
C ILE A 313 -18.93 -15.36 16.40
N THR A 314 -19.84 -14.41 16.62
CA THR A 314 -21.03 -14.59 17.47
C THR A 314 -22.05 -15.57 16.89
N GLU A 315 -22.25 -15.60 15.55
CA GLU A 315 -23.09 -16.61 14.89
C GLU A 315 -22.56 -18.05 15.03
N HIS A 316 -21.29 -18.23 15.38
CA HIS A 316 -20.71 -19.54 15.66
C HIS A 316 -20.72 -19.95 17.13
N GLU A 317 -21.04 -19.04 18.06
CA GLU A 317 -21.09 -19.33 19.50
C GLU A 317 -22.51 -19.53 20.04
N GLU A 318 -23.54 -18.94 19.43
CA GLU A 318 -24.93 -19.24 19.77
C GLU A 318 -25.51 -20.32 18.85
N ARG A 319 -25.34 -21.57 19.26
CA ARG A 319 -26.12 -22.71 18.76
C ARG A 319 -27.32 -22.91 19.70
N PRO A 320 -28.53 -22.43 19.38
CA PRO A 320 -29.73 -23.04 19.94
C PRO A 320 -29.97 -24.38 19.26
N GLU A 321 -30.50 -25.32 20.03
CA GLU A 321 -30.94 -26.65 19.60
C GLU A 321 -31.88 -26.60 18.39
N PRO A 322 -31.98 -27.71 17.61
CA PRO A 322 -32.64 -27.68 16.31
C PRO A 322 -34.15 -27.58 16.50
N VAL A 323 -34.70 -26.39 16.28
CA VAL A 323 -36.12 -26.21 16.03
C VAL A 323 -36.28 -25.84 14.56
N ASP A 324 -37.18 -26.54 13.88
CA ASP A 324 -37.58 -26.36 12.49
C ASP A 324 -37.83 -24.88 12.14
N VAL A 325 -36.92 -24.26 11.39
CA VAL A 325 -37.13 -22.94 10.77
C VAL A 325 -36.81 -23.02 9.28
N VAL A 326 -37.71 -23.66 8.54
CA VAL A 326 -37.72 -23.72 7.06
C VAL A 326 -38.13 -22.37 6.43
N LYS A 327 -38.32 -21.28 7.18
CA LYS A 327 -38.89 -20.03 6.62
C LYS A 327 -38.12 -18.72 6.84
N ARG A 328 -36.95 -18.69 7.50
CA ARG A 328 -36.13 -17.46 7.61
C ARG A 328 -34.99 -17.34 6.61
N GLY A 329 -34.58 -18.42 5.94
CA GLY A 329 -33.51 -18.39 4.93
C GLY A 329 -33.90 -17.77 3.58
N GLN A 330 -35.20 -17.68 3.27
CA GLN A 330 -35.67 -17.25 1.94
C GLN A 330 -35.67 -15.72 1.74
N ALA A 331 -35.90 -14.92 2.80
CA ALA A 331 -35.94 -13.46 2.67
C ALA A 331 -34.54 -12.85 2.44
N ALA A 332 -33.53 -13.32 3.19
CA ALA A 332 -32.15 -12.85 3.05
C ALA A 332 -31.47 -13.31 1.75
N HIS A 333 -31.84 -14.47 1.20
CA HIS A 333 -31.39 -14.88 -0.14
C HIS A 333 -32.04 -14.04 -1.25
N SER A 334 -33.32 -13.64 -1.10
CA SER A 334 -33.99 -12.84 -2.12
C SER A 334 -33.48 -11.40 -2.23
N GLU A 335 -33.12 -10.74 -1.12
CA GLU A 335 -32.56 -9.38 -1.17
C GLU A 335 -31.15 -9.38 -1.78
N HIS A 336 -30.32 -10.39 -1.44
CA HIS A 336 -28.98 -10.55 -2.00
C HIS A 336 -29.00 -10.87 -3.50
N GLU A 337 -29.94 -11.71 -3.96
CA GLU A 337 -30.11 -12.01 -5.38
C GLU A 337 -30.59 -10.78 -6.18
N VAL A 338 -31.46 -9.94 -5.59
CA VAL A 338 -31.92 -8.70 -6.22
C VAL A 338 -30.78 -7.68 -6.35
N GLU A 339 -29.95 -7.55 -5.32
CA GLU A 339 -28.80 -6.63 -5.32
C GLU A 339 -27.73 -7.05 -6.33
N VAL A 340 -27.38 -8.35 -6.36
CA VAL A 340 -26.45 -8.91 -7.36
C VAL A 340 -26.98 -8.71 -8.79
N ARG A 341 -28.29 -8.87 -9.00
CA ARG A 341 -28.92 -8.64 -10.32
C ARG A 341 -28.80 -7.19 -10.77
N ILE A 342 -29.05 -6.22 -9.87
CA ILE A 342 -28.92 -4.79 -10.17
C ILE A 342 -27.47 -4.43 -10.53
N ILE A 343 -26.50 -4.97 -9.79
CA ILE A 343 -25.07 -4.74 -10.06
C ILE A 343 -24.69 -5.31 -11.43
N VAL A 344 -25.06 -6.55 -11.71
CA VAL A 344 -24.79 -7.21 -13.00
C VAL A 344 -25.43 -6.44 -14.16
N GLU A 345 -26.64 -5.91 -13.99
CA GLU A 345 -27.31 -5.08 -15.00
C GLU A 345 -26.55 -3.78 -15.28
N LYS A 346 -26.06 -3.09 -14.25
CA LYS A 346 -25.22 -1.89 -14.39
C LYS A 346 -23.86 -2.20 -15.04
N LEU A 347 -23.26 -3.35 -14.73
CA LEU A 347 -22.03 -3.81 -15.39
C LEU A 347 -22.26 -4.06 -16.87
N ARG A 348 -23.39 -4.69 -17.23
CA ARG A 348 -23.78 -4.90 -18.63
C ARG A 348 -23.93 -3.57 -19.36
N GLU A 349 -24.62 -2.60 -18.77
CA GLU A 349 -24.76 -1.27 -19.39
C GLU A 349 -23.41 -0.59 -19.64
N ASP A 350 -22.49 -0.64 -18.68
CA ASP A 350 -21.19 0.00 -18.82
C ASP A 350 -20.31 -0.71 -19.86
N VAL A 351 -20.30 -2.05 -19.86
CA VAL A 351 -19.63 -2.86 -20.89
C VAL A 351 -20.23 -2.60 -22.27
N ALA A 352 -21.56 -2.53 -22.39
CA ALA A 352 -22.27 -2.26 -23.63
C ALA A 352 -21.96 -0.86 -24.20
N ARG A 353 -21.60 0.11 -23.36
CA ARG A 353 -21.18 1.47 -23.78
C ARG A 353 -19.71 1.56 -24.20
N GLN A 354 -18.89 0.54 -23.95
CA GLN A 354 -17.49 0.58 -24.36
C GLN A 354 -17.36 0.52 -25.89
N SER A 355 -16.43 1.31 -26.40
CA SER A 355 -16.06 1.35 -27.81
C SER A 355 -14.53 1.31 -27.94
N TYR A 356 -14.07 0.72 -29.03
CA TYR A 356 -12.67 0.67 -29.39
C TYR A 356 -12.40 1.65 -30.53
N SER A 357 -11.37 2.49 -30.41
CA SER A 357 -10.98 3.42 -31.48
C SER A 357 -10.06 2.73 -32.47
N ARG A 358 -10.54 2.49 -33.70
CA ARG A 358 -9.74 1.91 -34.78
C ARG A 358 -9.16 3.01 -35.66
N LEU A 359 -7.83 3.03 -35.80
CA LEU A 359 -7.15 3.86 -36.78
C LEU A 359 -7.23 3.18 -38.16
N ASN A 360 -7.81 3.87 -39.12
CA ASN A 360 -7.89 3.43 -40.51
C ASN A 360 -6.60 3.77 -41.27
N LEU A 361 -6.40 3.12 -42.42
CA LEU A 361 -5.22 3.34 -43.28
C LEU A 361 -5.12 4.77 -43.82
N ASP A 362 -6.24 5.50 -43.86
CA ASP A 362 -6.32 6.91 -44.26
C ASP A 362 -6.06 7.88 -43.09
N GLY A 363 -5.72 7.37 -41.90
CA GLY A 363 -5.45 8.15 -40.70
C GLY A 363 -6.71 8.58 -39.93
N THR A 364 -7.91 8.23 -40.38
CA THR A 364 -9.16 8.51 -39.65
C THR A 364 -9.35 7.54 -38.49
N VAL A 365 -10.00 7.99 -37.42
CA VAL A 365 -10.34 7.14 -36.26
C VAL A 365 -11.83 6.85 -36.28
N THR A 366 -12.20 5.58 -36.42
CA THR A 366 -13.61 5.15 -36.37
C THR A 366 -13.86 4.38 -35.07
N PRO A 367 -14.91 4.74 -34.30
CA PRO A 367 -15.31 3.95 -33.14
C PRO A 367 -15.93 2.63 -33.61
N VAL A 368 -15.38 1.52 -33.12
CA VAL A 368 -15.92 0.17 -33.27
C VAL A 368 -16.68 -0.15 -31.98
N THR A 369 -18.00 -0.29 -32.09
CA THR A 369 -18.87 -0.61 -30.96
C THR A 369 -19.13 -2.10 -30.83
N ASP A 370 -18.96 -2.86 -31.91
CA ASP A 370 -19.31 -4.28 -31.98
C ASP A 370 -18.04 -5.07 -32.28
N PHE A 371 -17.60 -5.85 -31.30
CA PHE A 371 -16.40 -6.67 -31.40
C PHE A 371 -16.47 -7.85 -30.43
N TRP A 372 -15.78 -8.92 -30.80
CA TRP A 372 -15.92 -10.22 -30.15
C TRP A 372 -15.64 -10.19 -28.64
N GLU A 373 -14.60 -9.48 -28.20
CA GLU A 373 -14.25 -9.39 -26.78
C GLU A 373 -15.35 -8.73 -25.94
N LYS A 374 -16.11 -7.79 -26.52
CA LYS A 374 -17.25 -7.17 -25.85
C LYS A 374 -18.42 -8.12 -25.73
N ASP A 375 -18.73 -8.86 -26.80
CA ASP A 375 -19.80 -9.86 -26.79
C ASP A 375 -19.50 -10.99 -25.79
N LEU A 376 -18.24 -11.40 -25.69
CA LEU A 376 -17.79 -12.37 -24.71
C LEU A 376 -17.89 -11.84 -23.27
N ALA A 377 -17.49 -10.59 -23.03
CA ALA A 377 -17.65 -9.96 -21.71
C ALA A 377 -19.13 -9.89 -21.28
N LEU A 378 -20.02 -9.54 -22.20
CA LEU A 378 -21.47 -9.56 -21.96
C LEU A 378 -21.99 -10.97 -21.73
N ALA A 379 -21.55 -11.97 -22.49
CA ALA A 379 -21.95 -13.37 -22.30
C ALA A 379 -21.50 -13.95 -20.94
N ILE A 380 -20.34 -13.52 -20.42
CA ILE A 380 -19.85 -13.85 -19.08
C ILE A 380 -20.76 -13.21 -18.02
N LEU A 381 -21.08 -11.92 -18.15
CA LEU A 381 -22.01 -11.22 -17.24
C LEU A 381 -23.45 -11.75 -17.32
N ASP A 382 -23.82 -12.36 -18.44
CA ASP A 382 -25.12 -13.01 -18.64
C ASP A 382 -25.20 -14.42 -18.07
N GLY A 383 -24.08 -15.00 -17.63
CA GLY A 383 -24.01 -16.40 -17.21
C GLY A 383 -24.27 -17.37 -18.37
N ARG A 384 -24.13 -16.93 -19.63
CA ARG A 384 -24.29 -17.77 -20.83
C ARG A 384 -23.03 -18.58 -21.16
N THR A 385 -21.98 -18.40 -20.36
CA THR A 385 -20.72 -19.13 -20.48
C THR A 385 -20.43 -19.89 -19.19
N THR A 386 -19.61 -20.93 -19.27
CA THR A 386 -19.09 -21.65 -18.10
C THR A 386 -17.94 -20.92 -17.41
N LEU A 387 -17.57 -19.74 -17.92
CA LEU A 387 -16.50 -18.90 -17.41
C LEU A 387 -17.03 -18.02 -16.28
N SER A 388 -16.37 -18.09 -15.13
CA SER A 388 -16.60 -17.13 -14.05
C SER A 388 -15.55 -16.02 -14.06
N PHE A 389 -15.89 -14.88 -13.47
CA PHE A 389 -14.97 -13.76 -13.30
C PHE A 389 -13.69 -14.13 -12.53
N ASP A 390 -13.79 -15.08 -11.59
CA ASP A 390 -12.71 -15.48 -10.69
C ASP A 390 -11.69 -16.44 -11.32
N GLU A 391 -12.06 -17.16 -12.38
CA GLU A 391 -11.18 -18.15 -13.03
C GLU A 391 -10.17 -17.49 -13.99
N GLY A 392 -10.33 -16.19 -14.26
CA GLY A 392 -9.31 -15.30 -14.83
C GLY A 392 -8.92 -15.58 -16.28
N ALA A 393 -8.15 -14.66 -16.86
CA ALA A 393 -7.65 -14.72 -18.24
C ALA A 393 -6.98 -16.05 -18.62
N ALA A 394 -6.47 -16.83 -17.66
CA ALA A 394 -5.89 -18.15 -17.91
C ALA A 394 -6.87 -19.13 -18.54
N ARG A 395 -8.11 -19.23 -18.04
CA ARG A 395 -9.11 -20.16 -18.60
C ARG A 395 -9.60 -19.72 -19.97
N LEU A 396 -9.65 -18.40 -20.22
CA LEU A 396 -9.93 -17.83 -21.55
C LEU A 396 -8.83 -18.16 -22.56
N ILE A 397 -7.56 -18.10 -22.14
CA ILE A 397 -6.41 -18.50 -22.96
C ILE A 397 -6.47 -19.99 -23.28
N ASP A 398 -6.81 -20.84 -22.30
CA ASP A 398 -6.91 -22.28 -22.51
C ASP A 398 -8.08 -22.67 -23.43
N LEU A 399 -9.19 -21.93 -23.41
CA LEU A 399 -10.37 -22.20 -24.24
C LEU A 399 -10.20 -21.80 -25.71
N PHE A 400 -9.44 -20.74 -25.98
CA PHE A 400 -9.35 -20.15 -27.33
C PHE A 400 -7.94 -20.11 -27.90
N GLY A 401 -6.92 -20.48 -27.11
CA GLY A 401 -5.52 -20.42 -27.51
C GLY A 401 -5.19 -21.31 -28.70
N ASP A 402 -5.76 -22.52 -28.74
CA ASP A 402 -5.54 -23.48 -29.83
C ASP A 402 -6.16 -23.01 -31.15
N ASP A 403 -7.35 -22.40 -31.11
CA ASP A 403 -8.02 -21.86 -32.30
C ASP A 403 -7.26 -20.66 -32.87
N TRP A 404 -6.75 -19.76 -32.00
CA TRP A 404 -5.90 -18.65 -32.41
C TRP A 404 -4.54 -19.10 -32.96
N ALA A 405 -3.92 -20.11 -32.35
CA ALA A 405 -2.65 -20.68 -32.81
C ALA A 405 -2.78 -21.34 -34.20
N GLN A 406 -3.98 -21.81 -34.55
CA GLN A 406 -4.32 -22.33 -35.87
C GLN A 406 -4.77 -21.24 -36.87
N GLY A 407 -4.64 -19.96 -36.50
CA GLY A 407 -5.04 -18.82 -37.34
C GLY A 407 -6.56 -18.65 -37.48
N ARG A 408 -7.35 -19.31 -36.63
CA ARG A 408 -8.82 -19.23 -36.61
C ARG A 408 -9.28 -18.23 -35.55
N SER A 409 -8.86 -16.97 -35.70
CA SER A 409 -9.37 -15.91 -34.84
C SER A 409 -10.89 -15.78 -34.99
N PRO A 410 -11.66 -15.58 -33.90
CA PRO A 410 -13.08 -15.27 -33.95
C PRO A 410 -13.37 -14.07 -34.85
N GLN A 411 -14.54 -14.12 -35.49
CA GLN A 411 -15.00 -13.02 -36.34
C GLN A 411 -15.14 -11.74 -35.50
N HIS A 412 -14.64 -10.62 -36.04
CA HIS A 412 -14.68 -9.31 -35.40
C HIS A 412 -13.90 -9.18 -34.06
N ALA A 413 -12.95 -10.08 -33.79
CA ALA A 413 -11.97 -9.85 -32.72
C ALA A 413 -11.11 -8.62 -33.03
N VAL A 414 -10.90 -7.77 -32.02
CA VAL A 414 -10.03 -6.58 -32.16
C VAL A 414 -8.60 -6.87 -31.72
N CYS A 415 -8.38 -7.91 -30.92
CA CYS A 415 -7.05 -8.33 -30.52
C CYS A 415 -6.50 -9.44 -31.44
N PHE A 416 -5.17 -9.49 -31.58
CA PHE A 416 -4.49 -10.36 -32.54
C PHE A 416 -4.19 -11.76 -32.00
N ASP A 417 -4.29 -11.96 -30.68
CA ASP A 417 -4.00 -13.21 -30.01
C ASP A 417 -4.93 -13.43 -28.80
N ALA A 418 -5.11 -14.71 -28.43
CA ALA A 418 -6.02 -15.10 -27.35
C ALA A 418 -5.63 -14.52 -25.98
N ARG A 419 -4.35 -14.24 -25.73
CA ARG A 419 -3.87 -13.69 -24.46
C ARG A 419 -4.26 -12.23 -24.31
N THR A 420 -4.07 -11.46 -25.38
CA THR A 420 -4.45 -10.06 -25.45
C THR A 420 -5.97 -9.93 -25.41
N SER A 421 -6.72 -10.77 -26.14
CA SER A 421 -8.19 -10.81 -26.04
C SER A 421 -8.65 -11.12 -24.61
N ALA A 422 -8.08 -12.12 -23.95
CA ALA A 422 -8.45 -12.50 -22.58
C ALA A 422 -8.18 -11.38 -21.57
N ALA A 423 -7.01 -10.74 -21.66
CA ALA A 423 -6.67 -9.58 -20.83
C ALA A 423 -7.61 -8.39 -21.09
N TYR A 424 -8.03 -8.20 -22.34
CA TYR A 424 -8.92 -7.12 -22.73
C TYR A 424 -10.35 -7.33 -22.20
N VAL A 425 -10.88 -8.55 -22.30
CA VAL A 425 -12.17 -8.96 -21.68
C VAL A 425 -12.12 -8.76 -20.17
N GLU A 426 -11.05 -9.21 -19.50
CA GLU A 426 -10.89 -9.05 -18.06
C GLU A 426 -10.81 -7.57 -17.65
N SER A 427 -10.05 -6.77 -18.38
CA SER A 427 -9.92 -5.32 -18.16
C SER A 427 -11.25 -4.60 -18.34
N MET A 428 -12.03 -4.98 -19.35
CA MET A 428 -13.35 -4.42 -19.64
C MET A 428 -14.33 -4.63 -18.48
N ILE A 429 -14.43 -5.87 -17.99
CA ILE A 429 -15.29 -6.21 -16.84
C ILE A 429 -14.77 -5.55 -15.56
N ARG A 430 -13.46 -5.58 -15.29
CA ARG A 430 -12.86 -4.92 -14.11
C ARG A 430 -13.03 -3.41 -14.12
N SER A 431 -12.93 -2.78 -15.29
CA SER A 431 -13.11 -1.34 -15.43
C SER A 431 -14.57 -0.96 -15.21
N ALA A 432 -15.52 -1.76 -15.74
CA ALA A 432 -16.95 -1.59 -15.45
C ALA A 432 -17.23 -1.76 -13.95
N TYR A 433 -16.64 -2.79 -13.35
CA TYR A 433 -16.74 -3.06 -11.92
C TYR A 433 -16.22 -1.90 -11.07
N THR A 434 -15.06 -1.35 -11.40
CA THR A 434 -14.48 -0.23 -10.67
C THR A 434 -15.36 1.02 -10.77
N ARG A 435 -15.99 1.27 -11.93
CA ARG A 435 -16.92 2.39 -12.11
C ARG A 435 -18.22 2.22 -11.33
N VAL A 436 -18.78 1.00 -11.31
CA VAL A 436 -20.00 0.69 -10.55
C VAL A 436 -19.73 0.66 -9.03
N ALA A 437 -18.59 0.10 -8.59
CA ALA A 437 -18.22 -0.01 -7.17
C ALA A 437 -17.80 1.32 -6.53
N VAL A 438 -17.50 2.36 -7.31
CA VAL A 438 -17.30 3.73 -6.81
C VAL A 438 -18.65 4.43 -6.54
N ILE A 439 -19.76 3.89 -7.04
CA ILE A 439 -21.09 4.50 -6.98
C ILE A 439 -21.99 3.84 -5.92
N GLU A 440 -21.85 2.55 -5.61
CA GLU A 440 -22.64 1.83 -4.59
C GLU A 440 -21.81 0.82 -3.76
N ASP A 441 -22.21 0.56 -2.51
CA ASP A 441 -21.62 -0.45 -1.59
C ASP A 441 -21.85 -1.88 -2.14
N VAL A 442 -21.01 -2.35 -3.05
CA VAL A 442 -21.15 -3.67 -3.71
C VAL A 442 -20.88 -4.85 -2.74
N PRO A 443 -21.70 -5.92 -2.72
CA PRO A 443 -21.47 -7.13 -1.94
C PRO A 443 -20.15 -7.86 -2.26
N ARG A 444 -19.60 -8.51 -1.22
CA ARG A 444 -18.26 -9.15 -1.17
C ARG A 444 -17.96 -10.23 -2.22
N VAL A 445 -18.91 -10.61 -3.08
CA VAL A 445 -18.72 -11.68 -4.08
C VAL A 445 -17.72 -11.28 -5.17
N PHE A 446 -17.47 -9.98 -5.36
CA PHE A 446 -16.62 -9.48 -6.45
C PHE A 446 -15.23 -8.97 -6.01
N VAL A 447 -14.88 -9.08 -4.73
CA VAL A 447 -13.57 -8.67 -4.20
C VAL A 447 -12.68 -9.91 -4.03
N THR A 448 -12.01 -10.28 -5.13
CA THR A 448 -10.77 -11.09 -5.18
C THR A 448 -10.47 -11.93 -3.93
N GLN A 449 -11.05 -13.13 -3.83
CA GLN A 449 -10.46 -14.16 -2.99
C GLN A 449 -9.27 -14.75 -3.73
N HIS A 450 -8.07 -14.22 -3.48
CA HIS A 450 -6.84 -14.93 -3.86
C HIS A 450 -6.87 -16.34 -3.23
N PRO A 451 -6.79 -17.43 -4.02
CA PRO A 451 -6.79 -18.81 -3.51
C PRO A 451 -5.69 -19.09 -2.47
N ASP A 452 -4.59 -18.33 -2.52
CA ASP A 452 -3.48 -18.43 -1.58
C ASP A 452 -3.77 -17.80 -0.21
N GLY A 453 -4.67 -16.81 -0.15
CA GLY A 453 -5.04 -16.15 1.10
C GLY A 453 -5.83 -17.08 2.02
N THR A 454 -6.80 -17.80 1.47
CA THR A 454 -7.62 -18.80 2.17
C THR A 454 -6.81 -20.02 2.57
N LYS A 455 -5.93 -20.55 1.70
CA LYS A 455 -5.03 -21.66 2.04
C LYS A 455 -4.02 -21.29 3.13
N ARG A 456 -3.42 -20.08 3.08
CA ARG A 456 -2.46 -19.61 4.09
C ARG A 456 -3.14 -19.27 5.42
N LYS A 457 -4.36 -18.73 5.39
CA LYS A 457 -5.18 -18.48 6.59
C LYS A 457 -5.67 -19.79 7.22
N ALA A 458 -6.10 -20.77 6.41
CA ALA A 458 -6.47 -22.11 6.87
C ALA A 458 -5.27 -22.87 7.47
N ARG A 459 -4.09 -22.81 6.85
CA ARG A 459 -2.84 -23.38 7.40
C ARG A 459 -2.44 -22.72 8.72
N ARG A 460 -2.56 -21.39 8.84
CA ARG A 460 -2.31 -20.66 10.11
C ARG A 460 -3.31 -21.04 11.20
N LEU A 461 -4.59 -21.19 10.86
CA LEU A 461 -5.63 -21.64 11.78
C LEU A 461 -5.42 -23.10 12.22
N ALA A 462 -5.03 -23.99 11.31
CA ALA A 462 -4.69 -25.37 11.62
C ALA A 462 -3.46 -25.48 12.53
N ALA A 463 -2.38 -24.75 12.22
CA ALA A 463 -1.18 -24.69 13.05
C ALA A 463 -1.47 -24.12 14.46
N ARG A 464 -2.33 -23.10 14.56
CA ARG A 464 -2.77 -22.54 15.85
C ARG A 464 -3.62 -23.53 16.66
N LYS A 465 -4.53 -24.27 16.02
CA LYS A 465 -5.31 -25.34 16.69
C LYS A 465 -4.41 -26.46 17.20
N GLN A 466 -3.39 -26.85 16.43
CA GLN A 466 -2.41 -27.86 16.86
C GLN A 466 -1.57 -27.39 18.05
N LEU A 467 -1.12 -26.13 18.05
CA LEU A 467 -0.39 -25.55 19.19
C LEU A 467 -1.24 -25.48 20.46
N LEU A 468 -2.52 -25.09 20.33
CA LEU A 468 -3.45 -25.06 21.47
C LEU A 468 -3.75 -26.47 22.00
N GLN A 469 -3.93 -27.47 21.13
CA GLN A 469 -4.10 -28.86 21.56
C GLN A 469 -2.84 -29.40 22.25
N LYS A 470 -1.65 -29.06 21.76
CA LYS A 470 -0.37 -29.44 22.39
C LYS A 470 -0.24 -28.79 23.78
N ALA A 471 -0.52 -27.50 23.90
CA ALA A 471 -0.52 -26.80 25.18
C ALA A 471 -1.53 -27.39 26.18
N LYS A 472 -2.74 -27.72 25.73
CA LYS A 472 -3.77 -28.35 26.58
C LYS A 472 -3.36 -29.75 27.06
N ARG A 473 -2.71 -30.54 26.20
CA ARG A 473 -2.16 -31.87 26.58
C ARG A 473 -0.99 -31.74 27.56
N SER A 474 -0.09 -30.77 27.38
CA SER A 474 0.99 -30.50 28.33
C SER A 474 0.45 -30.03 29.69
N ALA A 475 -0.60 -29.21 29.71
CA ALA A 475 -1.25 -28.79 30.96
C ALA A 475 -1.95 -29.95 31.68
N LEU A 476 -2.61 -30.86 30.95
CA LEU A 476 -3.25 -32.06 31.52
C LEU A 476 -2.23 -33.11 32.00
N SER A 477 -1.05 -33.17 31.39
CA SER A 477 0.06 -34.04 31.83
C SER A 477 0.83 -33.47 33.04
N ALA A 478 0.70 -32.18 33.31
CA ALA A 478 1.35 -31.50 34.43
C ALA A 478 0.43 -31.34 35.66
N ALA A 479 -0.83 -31.78 35.56
CA ALA A 479 -1.71 -31.86 36.72
C ALA A 479 -1.18 -32.96 37.68
N PRO A 480 -0.90 -32.64 38.95
CA PRO A 480 -0.46 -33.64 39.91
C PRO A 480 -1.54 -34.71 40.07
N LYS A 481 -1.16 -35.99 40.01
CA LYS A 481 -2.04 -37.10 40.37
C LYS A 481 -2.39 -36.91 41.85
N ASN A 482 -3.68 -36.69 42.15
CA ASN A 482 -4.16 -36.71 43.52
C ASN A 482 -3.91 -38.09 44.12
N GLU A 483 -3.14 -38.11 45.21
CA GLU A 483 -2.91 -39.25 46.10
C GLU A 483 -4.16 -39.54 46.92
N GLU A 484 -5.19 -40.13 46.30
CA GLU A 484 -6.39 -40.61 47.02
C GLU A 484 -6.76 -42.06 46.68
N ASP A 485 -5.79 -42.90 46.33
CA ASP A 485 -5.99 -44.36 46.13
C ASP A 485 -4.98 -45.23 46.91
N GLU A 486 -4.46 -44.72 48.03
CA GLU A 486 -3.85 -45.56 49.08
C GLU A 486 -4.48 -45.24 50.43
N ARG A 487 -5.70 -45.75 50.67
CA ARG A 487 -6.18 -46.18 51.99
C ARG A 487 -7.23 -47.27 51.88
#